data_AF-A0AB34KV75-F1
#
_entry.id   AF-A0AB34KV75-F1
#
_cell.length_a   1.000
_cell.length_b   1.000
_cell.length_c   1.000
_cell.angle_alpha   90.00
_cell.angle_beta   90.00
_cell.angle_gamma   90.00
#
_symmetry.space_group_name_H-M   'P 1'
#
loop_
_entity.id
_entity.type
_entity.pdbx_description
1 polymer ?
#
loop_
_entity_poly.entity_id
_entity_poly.type
_entity_poly.pdbx_seq_one_letter_code
_entity_poly.pdbx_strand_id
1 'polypeptide(L)'
;MPFDPGSGLVFTETIVEGPFHRPSRDQLTRCVGTPPTYSPPEKGTETLVSIAMRSILHNLDNIDSESLSTIPSILLEQIWKAVQRSQLDSLLLWQLFAQTPIGTRSMVKTHAVRAVDIDRALALSPHPTAAWLTTLEITSASIPATALASAASLPNLRHFHMATSHQTPRDEGFTDRTLKSWAEQAATAGAFARLRTIFLYFQGGVSRWSLAHLAAFPALDEFCAYRCRVRRHRFRAPEGWAERPE
;
A
#
# COMPACT_ATOMS: atom_id res chain seq x y z
N MET A 1 33.86 -15.12 23.25
CA MET A 1 32.44 -15.54 23.23
C MET A 1 31.72 -14.77 24.31
N PRO A 2 30.65 -14.01 23.99
CA PRO A 2 29.83 -13.39 25.02
C PRO A 2 29.10 -14.50 25.79
N PHE A 3 29.45 -14.65 27.06
CA PHE A 3 28.83 -15.58 27.99
C PHE A 3 27.79 -14.81 28.80
N ASP A 4 26.54 -15.29 28.80
CA ASP A 4 25.52 -14.72 29.67
C ASP A 4 25.42 -15.50 30.99
N PRO A 5 25.83 -14.91 32.12
CA PRO A 5 25.70 -15.55 33.43
C PRO A 5 24.24 -15.65 33.91
N GLY A 6 23.31 -14.87 33.33
CA GLY A 6 21.89 -14.89 33.71
C GLY A 6 21.11 -16.06 33.09
N SER A 7 21.39 -16.40 31.83
CA SER A 7 20.73 -17.49 31.12
C SER A 7 21.58 -18.74 30.93
N GLY A 8 22.89 -18.69 31.23
CA GLY A 8 23.82 -19.78 30.99
C GLY A 8 24.09 -20.09 29.51
N LEU A 9 23.68 -19.20 28.59
CA LEU A 9 23.84 -19.41 27.16
C LEU A 9 25.15 -18.79 26.64
N VAL A 10 25.78 -19.50 25.71
CA VAL A 10 26.92 -19.04 24.93
C VAL A 10 26.50 -19.03 23.48
N PHE A 11 26.73 -17.92 22.78
CA PHE A 11 26.48 -17.87 21.34
C PHE A 11 27.70 -17.36 20.57
N THR A 12 27.78 -17.79 19.33
CA THR A 12 28.76 -17.35 18.33
C THR A 12 28.01 -16.98 17.07
N GLU A 13 28.14 -15.73 16.64
CA GLU A 13 27.61 -15.27 15.35
C GLU A 13 28.74 -15.23 14.33
N THR A 14 28.52 -15.85 13.18
CA THR A 14 29.41 -15.78 12.02
C THR A 14 28.67 -15.08 10.91
N ILE A 15 29.03 -13.82 10.64
CA ILE A 15 28.48 -13.08 9.51
C ILE A 15 29.20 -13.54 8.25
N VAL A 16 28.45 -14.16 7.34
CA VAL A 16 28.97 -14.57 6.03
C VAL A 16 28.39 -13.61 5.00
N GLU A 17 29.24 -12.76 4.44
CA GLU A 17 28.86 -11.88 3.33
C GLU A 17 28.89 -12.71 2.04
N GLY A 18 27.71 -13.08 1.54
CA GLY A 18 27.56 -13.68 0.22
C GLY A 18 27.48 -12.60 -0.87
N PRO A 19 27.82 -12.93 -2.13
CA PRO A 19 27.54 -12.04 -3.25
C PRO A 19 26.02 -11.82 -3.33
N PHE A 20 25.59 -10.63 -2.93
CA PHE A 20 24.20 -10.21 -3.06
C PHE A 20 23.88 -10.05 -4.55
N HIS A 21 23.40 -11.12 -5.18
CA HIS A 21 22.59 -10.97 -6.38
C HIS A 21 21.32 -10.25 -5.96
N ARG A 22 21.36 -8.91 -6.02
CA ARG A 22 20.15 -8.10 -6.03
C ARG A 22 19.54 -8.33 -7.41
N PRO A 23 18.48 -9.15 -7.58
CA PRO A 23 17.66 -8.96 -8.77
C PRO A 23 17.29 -7.48 -8.76
N SER A 24 17.31 -6.84 -9.93
CA SER A 24 16.87 -5.46 -10.10
C SER A 24 15.37 -5.38 -9.80
N ARG A 25 15.02 -5.50 -8.52
CA ARG A 25 13.68 -5.39 -7.99
C ARG A 25 13.42 -3.89 -7.88
N ASP A 26 12.51 -3.45 -8.74
CA ASP A 26 12.06 -2.09 -8.94
C ASP A 26 11.77 -1.37 -7.62
N GLN A 27 11.85 -0.04 -7.65
CA GLN A 27 11.65 0.86 -6.49
C GLN A 27 10.36 0.58 -5.69
N LEU A 28 9.36 -0.08 -6.29
CA LEU A 28 8.09 -0.49 -5.66
C LEU A 28 8.20 -1.68 -4.69
N THR A 29 9.33 -2.40 -4.70
CA THR A 29 9.52 -3.64 -3.92
C THR A 29 10.61 -3.54 -2.86
N ARG A 30 11.32 -2.40 -2.79
CA ARG A 30 12.42 -2.21 -1.84
C ARG A 30 11.91 -1.63 -0.53
N CYS A 31 12.38 -2.19 0.58
CA CYS A 31 12.23 -1.60 1.90
C CYS A 31 12.94 -0.23 1.92
N VAL A 32 12.24 0.82 2.37
CA VAL A 32 12.79 2.20 2.39
C VAL A 32 13.55 2.45 3.69
N GLY A 33 13.18 1.80 4.79
CA GLY A 33 13.83 1.90 6.08
C GLY A 33 15.21 1.24 6.13
N THR A 34 15.98 1.62 7.15
CA THR A 34 17.22 0.93 7.51
C THR A 34 16.92 -0.08 8.61
N PRO A 35 17.35 -1.36 8.46
CA PRO A 35 17.27 -2.31 9.55
C PRO A 35 18.06 -1.79 10.76
N PRO A 36 17.61 -2.11 11.99
CA PRO A 36 18.22 -1.57 13.19
C PRO A 36 19.71 -1.91 13.26
N THR A 37 20.54 -0.88 13.42
CA THR A 37 21.97 -1.03 13.67
C THR A 37 22.19 -1.69 15.02
N TYR A 38 23.09 -2.67 15.06
CA TYR A 38 23.37 -3.44 16.26
C TYR A 38 24.04 -2.58 17.32
N SER A 39 23.45 -2.53 18.51
CA SER A 39 24.15 -2.27 19.77
C SER A 39 23.95 -3.52 20.64
N PRO A 40 25.02 -4.27 20.96
CA PRO A 40 24.90 -5.48 21.76
C PRO A 40 24.17 -5.16 23.08
N PRO A 41 23.10 -5.88 23.43
CA PRO A 41 22.66 -5.92 24.82
C PRO A 41 23.79 -6.59 25.62
N GLU A 42 24.17 -6.00 26.76
CA GLU A 42 25.30 -6.50 27.55
C GLU A 42 25.07 -7.93 28.11
N LYS A 43 23.82 -8.45 28.16
CA LYS A 43 23.45 -9.76 28.77
C LYS A 43 22.12 -10.34 28.20
N GLY A 44 21.90 -11.66 28.31
CA GLY A 44 20.54 -12.27 28.31
C GLY A 44 20.17 -13.29 27.21
N THR A 45 19.18 -14.16 27.45
CA THR A 45 18.35 -14.87 26.44
C THR A 45 17.62 -13.92 25.48
N GLU A 46 17.39 -12.68 25.91
CA GLU A 46 16.91 -11.59 25.05
C GLU A 46 17.85 -11.36 23.85
N THR A 47 19.12 -11.74 23.95
CA THR A 47 20.07 -11.66 22.83
C THR A 47 19.67 -12.59 21.68
N LEU A 48 19.23 -13.83 21.93
CA LEU A 48 18.90 -14.77 20.85
C LEU A 48 17.64 -14.35 20.09
N VAL A 49 16.58 -13.95 20.80
CA VAL A 49 15.36 -13.46 20.17
C VAL A 49 15.64 -12.17 19.40
N SER A 50 16.45 -11.26 19.97
CA SER A 50 16.84 -10.01 19.30
C SER A 50 17.70 -10.26 18.06
N ILE A 51 18.66 -11.21 18.14
CA ILE A 51 19.50 -11.62 17.02
C ILE A 51 18.64 -12.27 15.93
N ALA A 52 17.75 -13.19 16.28
CA ALA A 52 16.85 -13.85 15.32
C ALA A 52 15.95 -12.83 14.63
N MET A 53 15.33 -11.91 15.39
CA MET A 53 14.51 -10.83 14.83
C MET A 53 15.33 -9.95 13.88
N ARG A 54 16.55 -9.54 14.28
CA ARG A 54 17.44 -8.75 13.43
C ARG A 54 17.82 -9.49 12.14
N SER A 55 18.18 -10.76 12.24
CA SER A 55 18.53 -11.58 11.08
C SER A 55 17.36 -11.70 10.11
N ILE A 56 16.14 -11.85 10.62
CA ILE A 56 14.91 -11.81 9.80
C ILE A 56 14.78 -10.44 9.13
N LEU A 57 14.90 -9.33 9.88
CA LEU A 57 14.78 -7.97 9.34
C LEU A 57 15.84 -7.63 8.29
N HIS A 58 17.04 -8.19 8.40
CA HIS A 58 18.11 -8.03 7.40
C HIS A 58 17.93 -8.88 6.15
N ASN A 59 17.16 -9.97 6.25
CA ASN A 59 16.94 -10.93 5.16
C ASN A 59 15.50 -10.95 4.67
N LEU A 60 14.74 -9.86 4.90
CA LEU A 60 13.34 -9.74 4.48
C LEU A 60 13.13 -10.00 2.98
N ASP A 61 14.09 -9.61 2.14
CA ASP A 61 14.03 -9.82 0.69
C ASP A 61 14.08 -11.31 0.27
N ASN A 62 14.56 -12.18 1.17
CA ASN A 62 14.68 -13.63 0.99
C ASN A 62 13.49 -14.40 1.60
N ILE A 63 12.53 -13.72 2.23
CA ILE A 63 11.34 -14.37 2.78
C ILE A 63 10.38 -14.72 1.65
N ASP A 64 9.86 -15.93 1.69
CA ASP A 64 8.82 -16.43 0.78
C ASP A 64 7.59 -16.93 1.55
N SER A 65 6.56 -17.34 0.82
CA SER A 65 5.30 -17.80 1.42
C SER A 65 5.45 -19.10 2.19
N GLU A 66 6.34 -19.99 1.73
CA GLU A 66 6.62 -21.28 2.37
C GLU A 66 7.28 -21.06 3.74
N SER A 67 8.29 -20.19 3.81
CA SER A 67 8.98 -19.83 5.06
C SER A 67 8.01 -19.26 6.09
N LEU A 68 7.09 -18.38 5.69
CA LEU A 68 6.10 -17.80 6.61
C LEU A 68 5.02 -18.80 7.06
N SER A 69 4.69 -19.80 6.24
CA SER A 69 3.64 -20.79 6.55
C SER A 69 3.97 -21.66 7.76
N THR A 70 5.26 -21.84 8.05
CA THR A 70 5.76 -22.66 9.17
C THR A 70 5.79 -21.91 10.50
N ILE A 71 5.64 -20.58 10.48
CA ILE A 71 5.81 -19.72 11.65
C ILE A 71 4.46 -19.57 12.39
N PRO A 72 4.41 -19.83 13.70
CA PRO A 72 3.22 -19.57 14.51
C PRO A 72 2.74 -18.12 14.43
N SER A 73 1.42 -17.91 14.43
CA SER A 73 0.81 -16.59 14.23
C SER A 73 1.29 -15.52 15.21
N ILE A 74 1.57 -15.89 16.46
CA ILE A 74 2.09 -14.97 17.48
C ILE A 74 3.46 -14.40 17.07
N LEU A 75 4.33 -15.23 16.49
CA LEU A 75 5.65 -14.80 16.03
C LEU A 75 5.55 -13.99 14.74
N LEU A 76 4.64 -14.36 13.83
CA LEU A 76 4.35 -13.55 12.65
C LEU A 76 3.89 -12.12 13.03
N GLU A 77 3.05 -11.97 14.07
CA GLU A 77 2.67 -10.64 14.57
C GLU A 77 3.86 -9.85 15.12
N GLN A 78 4.77 -10.52 15.83
CA GLN A 78 5.97 -9.88 16.37
C GLN A 78 6.92 -9.43 15.25
N ILE A 79 7.13 -10.27 14.24
CA ILE A 79 7.94 -9.94 13.05
C ILE A 79 7.30 -8.77 12.32
N TRP A 80 5.99 -8.82 12.08
CA TRP A 80 5.28 -7.75 11.39
C TRP A 80 5.34 -6.41 12.15
N LYS A 81 5.18 -6.44 13.47
CA LYS A 81 5.35 -5.25 14.33
C LYS A 81 6.79 -4.70 14.24
N ALA A 82 7.79 -5.57 14.17
CA ALA A 82 9.19 -5.16 14.02
C ALA A 82 9.45 -4.51 12.66
N VAL A 83 8.95 -5.10 11.57
CA VAL A 83 9.01 -4.53 10.20
C VAL A 83 8.39 -3.12 10.18
N GLN A 84 7.21 -2.95 10.78
CA GLN A 84 6.54 -1.65 10.85
C GLN A 84 7.31 -0.61 11.68
N ARG A 85 7.89 -1.02 12.82
CA ARG A 85 8.69 -0.12 13.67
C ARG A 85 9.95 0.37 12.95
N SER A 86 10.53 -0.48 12.12
CA SER A 86 11.74 -0.17 11.35
C SER A 86 11.45 0.44 9.97
N GLN A 87 10.19 0.69 9.62
CA GLN A 87 9.77 1.21 8.30
C GLN A 87 10.31 0.36 7.13
N LEU A 88 10.38 -0.97 7.34
CA LEU A 88 10.84 -1.94 6.36
C LEU A 88 9.67 -2.57 5.60
N ASP A 89 8.47 -1.99 5.66
CA ASP A 89 7.29 -2.50 4.98
C ASP A 89 7.38 -2.22 3.48
N SER A 90 7.70 -3.26 2.71
CA SER A 90 7.60 -3.25 1.25
C SER A 90 6.28 -3.88 0.80
N LEU A 91 5.86 -3.56 -0.42
CA LEU A 91 4.68 -4.16 -1.05
C LEU A 91 4.77 -5.70 -1.10
N LEU A 92 5.95 -6.22 -1.42
CA LEU A 92 6.19 -7.66 -1.47
C LEU A 92 6.01 -8.32 -0.10
N LEU A 93 6.57 -7.73 0.95
CA LEU A 93 6.40 -8.23 2.31
C LEU A 93 4.94 -8.16 2.73
N TRP A 94 4.27 -7.07 2.41
CA TRP A 94 2.84 -6.95 2.65
C TRP A 94 2.03 -8.07 2.00
N GLN A 95 2.33 -8.41 0.76
CA GLN A 95 1.67 -9.49 0.03
C GLN A 95 1.89 -10.86 0.66
N LEU A 96 3.12 -11.12 1.09
CA LEU A 96 3.47 -12.36 1.77
C LEU A 96 2.75 -12.47 3.11
N PHE A 97 2.80 -11.42 3.93
CA PHE A 97 2.15 -11.41 5.24
C PHE A 97 0.62 -11.39 5.16
N ALA A 98 0.03 -10.77 4.13
CA ALA A 98 -1.42 -10.78 3.91
C ALA A 98 -1.99 -12.19 3.67
N GLN A 99 -1.18 -13.11 3.15
CA GLN A 99 -1.57 -14.50 2.92
C GLN A 99 -1.50 -15.36 4.19
N THR A 100 -0.93 -14.83 5.28
CA THR A 100 -0.78 -15.55 6.54
C THR A 100 -2.00 -15.37 7.46
N PRO A 101 -2.14 -16.19 8.54
CA PRO A 101 -3.24 -16.06 9.50
C PRO A 101 -3.31 -14.70 10.22
N ILE A 102 -2.22 -13.92 10.23
CA ILE A 102 -2.23 -12.56 10.81
C ILE A 102 -2.75 -11.51 9.84
N GLY A 103 -2.63 -11.77 8.53
CA GLY A 103 -3.20 -10.94 7.47
C GLY A 103 -4.72 -10.87 7.55
N THR A 104 -5.36 -11.98 7.89
CA THR A 104 -6.82 -12.08 8.00
C THR A 104 -7.41 -11.52 9.30
N ARG A 105 -6.59 -11.36 10.35
CA ARG A 105 -7.04 -10.93 11.69
C ARG A 105 -6.59 -9.52 12.09
N SER A 106 -5.40 -9.09 11.68
CA SER A 106 -4.64 -8.03 12.39
C SER A 106 -3.97 -7.01 11.46
N MET A 107 -3.87 -7.30 10.16
CA MET A 107 -3.37 -6.35 9.16
C MET A 107 -4.42 -5.26 8.85
N VAL A 108 -4.72 -4.44 9.85
CA VAL A 108 -5.60 -3.26 9.81
C VAL A 108 -4.95 -2.09 9.09
N LYS A 109 -3.64 -2.15 8.81
CA LYS A 109 -2.95 -1.10 8.06
C LYS A 109 -3.09 -1.33 6.57
N THR A 110 -4.11 -0.72 6.00
CA THR A 110 -4.16 -0.28 4.62
C THR A 110 -2.77 0.02 4.04
N HIS A 111 -2.21 -0.85 3.18
CA HIS A 111 -0.95 -0.51 2.51
C HIS A 111 -1.27 0.49 1.40
N ALA A 112 -0.72 1.69 1.51
CA ALA A 112 -0.73 2.65 0.44
C ALA A 112 0.39 2.28 -0.55
N VAL A 113 0.00 1.74 -1.70
CA VAL A 113 0.97 1.58 -2.78
C VAL A 113 1.11 2.93 -3.45
N ARG A 114 2.28 3.57 -3.31
CA ARG A 114 2.66 4.70 -4.14
C ARG A 114 3.15 4.18 -5.49
N ALA A 115 2.22 3.94 -6.40
CA ALA A 115 2.50 3.41 -7.73
C ALA A 115 2.81 4.55 -8.71
N VAL A 116 3.88 4.40 -9.47
CA VAL A 116 4.09 5.16 -10.71
C VAL A 116 3.24 4.58 -11.85
N ASP A 117 2.83 3.31 -11.72
CA ASP A 117 2.13 2.52 -12.73
C ASP A 117 1.09 1.57 -12.10
N ILE A 118 -0.18 1.72 -12.47
CA ILE A 118 -1.32 0.92 -11.97
C ILE A 118 -1.22 -0.52 -12.46
N ASP A 119 -0.75 -0.73 -13.68
CA ASP A 119 -0.68 -2.07 -14.27
C ASP A 119 0.34 -2.93 -13.51
N ARG A 120 1.37 -2.32 -12.94
CA ARG A 120 2.30 -3.00 -12.02
C ARG A 120 1.65 -3.33 -10.68
N ALA A 121 0.86 -2.43 -10.11
CA ALA A 121 0.12 -2.72 -8.88
C ALA A 121 -0.87 -3.89 -9.08
N LEU A 122 -1.48 -3.98 -10.28
CA LEU A 122 -2.35 -5.08 -10.69
C LEU A 122 -1.59 -6.36 -11.01
N ALA A 123 -0.44 -6.29 -11.69
CA ALA A 123 0.40 -7.45 -11.98
C ALA A 123 0.97 -8.09 -10.69
N LEU A 124 1.22 -7.26 -9.68
CA LEU A 124 1.58 -7.69 -8.34
C LEU A 124 0.39 -8.28 -7.56
N SER A 125 -0.82 -8.35 -8.14
CA SER A 125 -1.96 -9.06 -7.59
C SER A 125 -2.17 -10.42 -8.27
N PRO A 126 -1.36 -11.45 -7.98
CA PRO A 126 -1.51 -12.78 -8.58
C PRO A 126 -2.74 -13.55 -8.05
N HIS A 127 -3.45 -13.04 -7.04
CA HIS A 127 -4.64 -13.70 -6.48
C HIS A 127 -5.91 -12.89 -6.77
N PRO A 128 -7.01 -13.51 -7.22
CA PRO A 128 -8.25 -12.84 -7.67
C PRO A 128 -8.98 -12.01 -6.60
N THR A 129 -8.49 -11.97 -5.36
CA THR A 129 -9.13 -11.20 -4.29
C THR A 129 -8.42 -9.92 -3.92
N ALA A 130 -7.13 -9.74 -4.28
CA ALA A 130 -6.32 -8.55 -3.93
C ALA A 130 -6.68 -7.93 -2.56
N ALA A 131 -7.01 -8.76 -1.57
CA ALA A 131 -7.92 -8.32 -0.50
C ALA A 131 -7.31 -7.29 0.46
N TRP A 132 -5.99 -7.26 0.42
CA TRP A 132 -5.11 -6.39 1.17
C TRP A 132 -4.95 -5.01 0.51
N LEU A 133 -5.13 -4.87 -0.81
CA LEU A 133 -4.96 -3.61 -1.52
C LEU A 133 -6.18 -2.72 -1.33
N THR A 134 -6.10 -1.87 -0.32
CA THR A 134 -7.19 -1.01 0.14
C THR A 134 -6.91 0.47 -0.13
N THR A 135 -5.64 0.88 -0.26
CA THR A 135 -5.27 2.23 -0.74
C THR A 135 -4.37 2.14 -1.96
N LEU A 136 -4.75 2.87 -3.01
CA LEU A 136 -3.92 3.10 -4.18
C LEU A 136 -3.58 4.59 -4.25
N GLU A 137 -2.29 4.91 -4.13
CA GLU A 137 -1.77 6.26 -4.32
C GLU A 137 -0.94 6.34 -5.59
N ILE A 138 -1.25 7.32 -6.42
CA ILE A 138 -0.68 7.46 -7.73
C ILE A 138 0.01 8.81 -7.81
N THR A 139 1.33 8.79 -7.97
CA THR A 139 2.14 10.01 -8.13
C THR A 139 2.95 9.90 -9.42
N SER A 140 2.28 9.96 -10.56
CA SER A 140 2.93 9.92 -11.88
C SER A 140 2.54 11.14 -12.69
N ALA A 141 3.43 11.55 -13.60
CA ALA A 141 3.19 12.69 -14.48
C ALA A 141 2.23 12.34 -15.65
N SER A 142 2.09 11.09 -16.04
CA SER A 142 1.16 10.72 -17.10
C SER A 142 0.75 9.27 -16.94
N ILE A 143 -0.57 9.03 -16.90
CA ILE A 143 -1.14 7.69 -16.82
C ILE A 143 -2.23 7.56 -17.87
N PRO A 144 -2.18 6.50 -18.69
CA PRO A 144 -3.19 6.28 -19.72
C PRO A 144 -4.54 5.95 -19.08
N ALA A 145 -5.62 6.40 -19.74
CA ALA A 145 -6.98 6.15 -19.26
C ALA A 145 -7.31 4.65 -19.12
N THR A 146 -6.68 3.80 -19.92
CA THR A 146 -6.82 2.33 -19.84
C THR A 146 -6.29 1.77 -18.52
N ALA A 147 -5.15 2.27 -18.04
CA ALA A 147 -4.61 1.89 -16.73
C ALA A 147 -5.47 2.43 -15.58
N LEU A 148 -6.12 3.58 -15.74
CA LEU A 148 -7.09 4.05 -14.74
C LEU A 148 -8.36 3.19 -14.74
N ALA A 149 -8.80 2.71 -15.90
CA ALA A 149 -9.95 1.80 -15.99
C ALA A 149 -9.66 0.46 -15.30
N SER A 150 -8.42 -0.04 -15.37
CA SER A 150 -8.03 -1.31 -14.76
C SER A 150 -8.10 -1.29 -13.22
N ALA A 151 -8.08 -0.11 -12.58
CA ALA A 151 -8.30 0.01 -11.12
C ALA A 151 -9.67 -0.52 -10.65
N ALA A 152 -10.68 -0.59 -11.53
CA ALA A 152 -11.98 -1.17 -11.22
C ALA A 152 -11.93 -2.67 -10.94
N SER A 153 -10.87 -3.35 -11.41
CA SER A 153 -10.62 -4.76 -11.11
C SER A 153 -10.18 -5.01 -9.66
N LEU A 154 -9.96 -3.97 -8.85
CA LEU A 154 -9.56 -4.07 -7.44
C LEU A 154 -10.80 -4.17 -6.53
N PRO A 155 -11.21 -5.38 -6.08
CA PRO A 155 -12.46 -5.56 -5.35
C PRO A 155 -12.46 -4.94 -3.95
N ASN A 156 -11.27 -4.64 -3.42
CA ASN A 156 -11.07 -4.19 -2.04
C ASN A 156 -10.55 -2.76 -1.93
N LEU A 157 -10.49 -2.02 -3.04
CA LEU A 157 -10.05 -0.63 -3.03
C LEU A 157 -11.02 0.23 -2.19
N ARG A 158 -10.47 0.88 -1.16
CA ARG A 158 -11.18 1.77 -0.23
C ARG A 158 -10.79 3.22 -0.42
N HIS A 159 -9.53 3.49 -0.71
CA HIS A 159 -9.01 4.84 -0.86
C HIS A 159 -8.24 4.94 -2.16
N PHE A 160 -8.61 5.91 -2.99
CA PHE A 160 -7.90 6.23 -4.22
C PHE A 160 -7.33 7.64 -4.12
N HIS A 161 -6.03 7.76 -4.31
CA HIS A 161 -5.31 9.03 -4.23
C HIS A 161 -4.54 9.21 -5.53
N MET A 162 -4.70 10.35 -6.18
CA MET A 162 -3.95 10.67 -7.38
C MET A 162 -3.45 12.11 -7.31
N ALA A 163 -2.14 12.26 -7.46
CA ALA A 163 -1.47 13.54 -7.53
C ALA A 163 -0.56 13.58 -8.76
N THR A 164 -0.85 14.50 -9.68
CA THR A 164 -0.01 14.76 -10.84
C THR A 164 0.76 16.07 -10.65
N SER A 165 1.76 16.31 -11.50
CA SER A 165 2.44 17.61 -11.54
C SER A 165 1.52 18.67 -12.18
N HIS A 166 1.69 19.94 -11.82
CA HIS A 166 1.00 21.07 -12.48
C HIS A 166 1.23 21.15 -13.99
N GLN A 167 2.31 20.53 -14.48
CA GLN A 167 2.74 20.56 -15.87
C GLN A 167 2.08 19.47 -16.72
N THR A 168 1.31 18.56 -16.11
CA THR A 168 0.69 17.45 -16.84
C THR A 168 -0.39 17.98 -17.76
N PRO A 169 -0.40 17.58 -19.05
CA PRO A 169 -1.44 17.99 -19.99
C PRO A 169 -2.84 17.67 -19.44
N ARG A 170 -3.81 18.52 -19.74
CA ARG A 170 -5.16 18.44 -19.13
C ARG A 170 -5.92 17.17 -19.49
N ASP A 171 -5.57 16.59 -20.63
CA ASP A 171 -6.18 15.37 -21.16
C ASP A 171 -5.43 14.11 -20.71
N GLU A 172 -4.34 14.27 -19.96
CA GLU A 172 -3.54 13.19 -19.39
C GLU A 172 -3.79 13.07 -17.89
N GLY A 173 -4.08 11.84 -17.42
CA GLY A 173 -4.43 11.57 -16.02
C GLY A 173 -5.93 11.38 -15.79
N PHE A 174 -6.41 11.80 -14.60
CA PHE A 174 -7.80 11.59 -14.21
C PHE A 174 -8.72 12.65 -14.82
N THR A 175 -9.80 12.22 -15.48
CA THR A 175 -10.74 13.11 -16.17
C THR A 175 -12.18 12.81 -15.80
N ASP A 176 -13.10 13.71 -16.14
CA ASP A 176 -14.55 13.47 -16.02
C ASP A 176 -15.00 12.17 -16.72
N ARG A 177 -14.35 11.80 -17.83
CA ARG A 177 -14.64 10.54 -18.54
C ARG A 177 -14.22 9.32 -17.73
N THR A 178 -13.07 9.41 -17.04
CA THR A 178 -12.59 8.34 -16.15
C THR A 178 -13.58 8.09 -15.03
N LEU A 179 -14.02 9.15 -14.35
CA LEU A 179 -14.97 9.01 -13.25
C LEU A 179 -16.33 8.50 -13.71
N LYS A 180 -16.82 8.98 -14.87
CA LYS A 180 -18.04 8.47 -15.50
C LYS A 180 -17.92 6.96 -15.77
N SER A 181 -16.82 6.52 -16.38
CA SER A 181 -16.57 5.10 -16.64
C SER A 181 -16.52 4.27 -15.35
N TRP A 182 -15.89 4.79 -14.29
CA TRP A 182 -15.87 4.13 -12.99
C TRP A 182 -17.27 4.02 -12.37
N ALA A 183 -18.07 5.08 -12.46
CA ALA A 183 -19.44 5.10 -11.97
C ALA A 183 -20.33 4.09 -12.73
N GLU A 184 -20.17 3.99 -14.05
CA GLU A 184 -20.86 2.97 -14.87
C GLU A 184 -20.46 1.56 -14.44
N GLN A 185 -19.19 1.30 -14.19
CA GLN A 185 -18.71 0.00 -13.72
C GLN A 185 -19.17 -0.31 -12.29
N ALA A 186 -19.24 0.69 -11.42
CA ALA A 186 -19.77 0.53 -10.07
C ALA A 186 -21.27 0.15 -10.11
N ALA A 187 -22.04 0.82 -10.96
CA ALA A 187 -23.47 0.58 -11.10
C ALA A 187 -23.81 -0.74 -11.80
N THR A 188 -23.04 -1.15 -12.82
CA THR A 188 -23.36 -2.32 -13.66
C THR A 188 -22.64 -3.60 -13.25
N ALA A 189 -21.37 -3.52 -12.88
CA ALA A 189 -20.53 -4.67 -12.55
C ALA A 189 -20.27 -4.81 -11.05
N GLY A 190 -20.80 -3.91 -10.21
CA GLY A 190 -20.53 -3.91 -8.78
C GLY A 190 -19.06 -3.59 -8.43
N ALA A 191 -18.32 -2.97 -9.35
CA ALA A 191 -16.97 -2.51 -9.09
C ALA A 191 -16.96 -1.45 -7.98
N PHE A 192 -15.81 -1.25 -7.33
CA PHE A 192 -15.65 -0.22 -6.29
C PHE A 192 -16.66 -0.30 -5.12
N ALA A 193 -17.21 -1.49 -4.83
CA ALA A 193 -18.19 -1.68 -3.76
C ALA A 193 -17.70 -1.26 -2.36
N ARG A 194 -16.38 -1.15 -2.17
CA ARG A 194 -15.73 -0.77 -0.91
C ARG A 194 -15.06 0.61 -0.97
N LEU A 195 -15.15 1.32 -2.09
CA LEU A 195 -14.47 2.60 -2.30
C LEU A 195 -15.14 3.68 -1.44
N ARG A 196 -14.39 4.22 -0.49
CA ARG A 196 -14.82 5.23 0.48
C ARG A 196 -14.29 6.62 0.16
N THR A 197 -13.06 6.72 -0.31
CA THR A 197 -12.44 8.03 -0.56
C THR A 197 -11.79 8.13 -1.93
N ILE A 198 -11.98 9.27 -2.58
CA ILE A 198 -11.30 9.67 -3.81
C ILE A 198 -10.66 11.03 -3.58
N PHE A 199 -9.33 11.08 -3.62
CA PHE A 199 -8.53 12.30 -3.51
C PHE A 199 -7.80 12.59 -4.81
N LEU A 200 -8.10 13.72 -5.43
CA LEU A 200 -7.55 14.15 -6.71
C LEU A 200 -6.85 15.49 -6.53
N TYR A 201 -5.55 15.52 -6.81
CA TYR A 201 -4.71 16.71 -6.75
C TYR A 201 -4.20 17.05 -8.15
N PHE A 202 -4.38 18.31 -8.56
CA PHE A 202 -3.89 18.83 -9.85
C PHE A 202 -4.45 18.14 -11.10
N GLN A 203 -5.66 17.57 -11.01
CA GLN A 203 -6.31 16.93 -12.15
C GLN A 203 -7.06 17.96 -13.00
N GLY A 204 -6.41 18.43 -14.07
CA GLY A 204 -6.94 19.46 -14.97
C GLY A 204 -8.18 19.05 -15.76
N GLY A 205 -8.39 17.74 -15.96
CA GLY A 205 -9.54 17.15 -16.65
C GLY A 205 -10.76 16.89 -15.76
N VAL A 206 -10.66 17.17 -14.45
CA VAL A 206 -11.75 17.01 -13.48
C VAL A 206 -12.49 18.32 -13.32
N SER A 207 -13.77 18.31 -13.62
CA SER A 207 -14.67 19.45 -13.51
C SER A 207 -15.90 19.10 -12.68
N ARG A 208 -16.87 20.03 -12.60
CA ARG A 208 -18.16 19.77 -11.93
C ARG A 208 -18.93 18.58 -12.52
N TRP A 209 -18.68 18.23 -13.77
CA TRP A 209 -19.37 17.11 -14.43
C TRP A 209 -19.07 15.78 -13.75
N SER A 210 -17.85 15.60 -13.23
CA SER A 210 -17.48 14.47 -12.39
C SER A 210 -18.46 14.24 -11.22
N LEU A 211 -18.92 15.33 -10.59
CA LEU A 211 -19.68 15.25 -9.35
C LEU A 211 -21.06 14.61 -9.53
N ALA A 212 -21.63 14.68 -10.73
CA ALA A 212 -22.90 14.02 -11.06
C ALA A 212 -22.81 12.49 -10.99
N HIS A 213 -21.60 11.93 -11.01
CA HIS A 213 -21.35 10.49 -11.03
C HIS A 213 -21.03 9.90 -9.65
N LEU A 214 -20.88 10.72 -8.61
CA LEU A 214 -20.47 10.25 -7.27
C LEU A 214 -21.53 9.37 -6.60
N ALA A 215 -22.82 9.59 -6.89
CA ALA A 215 -23.91 8.80 -6.32
C ALA A 215 -23.92 7.33 -6.81
N ALA A 216 -23.18 7.00 -7.86
CA ALA A 216 -23.10 5.63 -8.37
C ALA A 216 -22.21 4.71 -7.49
N PHE A 217 -21.40 5.28 -6.61
CA PHE A 217 -20.52 4.51 -5.73
C PHE A 217 -21.24 4.22 -4.41
N PRO A 218 -21.46 2.93 -4.05
CA PRO A 218 -22.34 2.57 -2.94
C PRO A 218 -21.77 2.88 -1.55
N ALA A 219 -20.45 2.96 -1.42
CA ALA A 219 -19.75 3.15 -0.15
C ALA A 219 -18.92 4.44 -0.09
N LEU A 220 -19.09 5.35 -1.07
CA LEU A 220 -18.26 6.54 -1.17
C LEU A 220 -18.70 7.60 -0.15
N ASP A 221 -17.79 7.93 0.76
CA ASP A 221 -18.03 8.85 1.87
C ASP A 221 -17.37 10.22 1.60
N GLU A 222 -16.21 10.25 0.95
CA GLU A 222 -15.44 11.48 0.74
C GLU A 222 -14.90 11.59 -0.69
N PHE A 223 -15.12 12.75 -1.30
CA PHE A 223 -14.53 13.14 -2.58
C PHE A 223 -13.86 14.49 -2.42
N CYS A 224 -12.58 14.56 -2.77
CA CYS A 224 -11.81 15.79 -2.68
C CYS A 224 -11.09 16.03 -4.01
N ALA A 225 -11.30 17.23 -4.55
CA ALA A 225 -10.69 17.67 -5.80
C ALA A 225 -9.93 18.99 -5.55
N TYR A 226 -8.67 18.86 -5.14
CA TYR A 226 -7.82 20.01 -4.85
C TYR A 226 -7.11 20.51 -6.10
N ARG A 227 -7.18 21.83 -6.35
CA ARG A 227 -6.59 22.48 -7.53
C ARG A 227 -7.03 21.84 -8.87
N CYS A 228 -8.23 21.26 -8.87
CA CYS A 228 -8.95 20.78 -10.04
C CYS A 228 -9.87 21.88 -10.58
N ARG A 229 -10.58 21.66 -11.70
CA ARG A 229 -11.48 22.66 -12.30
C ARG A 229 -12.90 22.66 -11.70
N VAL A 230 -13.01 22.26 -10.43
CA VAL A 230 -14.26 22.34 -9.67
C VAL A 230 -14.36 23.75 -9.11
N ARG A 231 -15.00 24.67 -9.86
CA ARG A 231 -15.15 26.08 -9.43
C ARG A 231 -16.14 26.20 -8.27
N ARG A 232 -15.68 26.70 -7.12
CA ARG A 232 -16.49 26.92 -5.89
C ARG A 232 -17.67 27.90 -6.07
N HIS A 233 -17.51 28.95 -6.87
CA HIS A 233 -18.45 30.11 -6.86
C HIS A 233 -19.89 29.88 -7.33
N ARG A 234 -20.27 28.68 -7.81
CA ARG A 234 -21.65 28.35 -8.21
C ARG A 234 -21.99 26.87 -7.97
N PHE A 235 -21.37 26.27 -6.97
CA PHE A 235 -21.56 24.85 -6.70
C PHE A 235 -22.76 24.63 -5.79
N ARG A 236 -23.64 23.73 -6.19
CA ARG A 236 -24.62 23.11 -5.31
C ARG A 236 -24.22 21.64 -5.22
N ALA A 237 -23.99 21.16 -4.02
CA ALA A 237 -23.64 19.77 -3.82
C ALA A 237 -24.72 18.85 -4.42
N PRO A 238 -24.32 17.73 -5.07
CA PRO A 238 -25.26 16.69 -5.47
C PRO A 238 -26.10 16.24 -4.28
N GLU A 239 -27.30 15.73 -4.54
CA GLU A 239 -28.20 15.23 -3.49
C GLU A 239 -27.49 14.17 -2.62
N GLY A 240 -27.57 14.33 -1.30
CA GLY A 240 -26.86 13.50 -0.33
C GLY A 240 -25.42 13.91 -0.01
N TRP A 241 -24.86 14.90 -0.71
CA TRP A 241 -23.51 15.42 -0.47
C TRP A 241 -23.56 16.81 0.18
N ALA A 242 -22.61 17.06 1.09
CA ALA A 242 -22.41 18.37 1.70
C ALA A 242 -20.98 18.86 1.44
N GLU A 243 -20.82 20.15 1.14
CA GLU A 243 -19.49 20.76 1.07
C GLU A 243 -18.98 20.96 2.49
N ARG A 244 -17.78 20.45 2.79
CA ARG A 244 -17.07 20.80 4.03
C ARG A 244 -16.13 21.97 3.73
N PRO A 245 -16.19 23.08 4.51
CA PRO A 245 -15.18 24.12 4.44
C PRO A 245 -13.81 23.56 4.89
N GLU A 246 -12.75 24.05 4.26
CA GLU A 246 -11.36 23.81 4.67
C GLU A 246 -11.02 24.52 5.98
#